data_AF-A0A7Y5NW52-F1
#
_entry.id   AF-A0A7Y5NW52-F1
#
_cell.length_a   1.000
_cell.length_b   1.000
_cell.length_c   1.000
_cell.angle_alpha   90.00
_cell.angle_beta   90.00
_cell.angle_gamma   90.00
#
_symmetry.space_group_name_H-M   'P 1'
#
loop_
_entity.id
_entity.type
_entity.pdbx_description
1 polymer ?
#
loop_
_entity_poly.entity_id
_entity_poly.type
_entity_poly.pdbx_seq_one_letter_code
_entity_poly.pdbx_strand_id
1 'polypeptide(L)'
;MKKIAIRAYVSPQAAARAGVLTFGETLVEPSEQEWAAASPAVRELALKYLGDPPRQVLQLPADASASWDTVIVELERQIKADDAARVEEAARIAALVMKVVDAKDEDLIRRREQPPAGASVATHFDGVEIPWSDPRLTARHAHLTELAAAHTRALRAAVEERVAAIKAKEAEDKRRKEELTRECSDALRAYAIEHVDHLARAAKDGYEVGAAVIDHLAERIGELANGSLVLIDDSKAYADAQWEERKAPHSDAFRVYDEAHDFVKKLAVPRHVHVEVGRIVRFRSNDDLRWSTAVLVYIECIATPDRVIVLPVEPLDQPERDFG
;
A
#
# COMPACT_ATOMS: atom_id res chain seq x y z
N MET A 1 8.24 -2.02 -27.36
CA MET A 1 6.95 -2.12 -26.63
C MET A 1 6.04 -0.96 -27.04
N LYS A 2 4.70 -1.10 -26.96
CA LYS A 2 3.81 0.07 -27.04
C LYS A 2 4.12 0.97 -25.85
N LYS A 3 4.31 2.27 -26.06
CA LYS A 3 4.51 3.24 -24.97
C LYS A 3 3.28 3.23 -24.07
N ILE A 4 3.51 2.99 -22.79
CA ILE A 4 2.50 2.95 -21.75
C ILE A 4 2.43 4.35 -21.16
N ALA A 5 1.24 4.96 -21.15
CA ALA A 5 1.04 6.37 -20.84
C ALA A 5 -0.26 6.55 -20.04
N ILE A 6 -0.16 6.90 -18.75
CA ILE A 6 -1.32 7.16 -17.89
C ILE A 6 -1.67 8.64 -17.95
N ARG A 7 -2.95 8.98 -18.18
CA ARG A 7 -3.42 10.36 -17.99
C ARG A 7 -3.68 10.63 -16.51
N ALA A 8 -2.98 11.62 -15.97
CA ALA A 8 -3.13 12.11 -14.61
C ALA A 8 -3.55 13.58 -14.61
N TYR A 9 -4.46 13.98 -13.73
CA TYR A 9 -4.86 15.39 -13.58
C TYR A 9 -4.03 16.05 -12.48
N VAL A 10 -3.40 17.18 -12.81
CA VAL A 10 -2.61 18.00 -11.89
C VAL A 10 -3.38 19.26 -11.53
N SER A 11 -3.54 19.51 -10.22
CA SER A 11 -4.25 20.70 -9.74
C SER A 11 -3.48 21.98 -10.07
N PRO A 12 -4.16 23.14 -10.19
CA PRO A 12 -3.50 24.45 -10.34
C PRO A 12 -2.52 24.78 -9.21
N GLN A 13 -2.77 24.27 -8.00
CA GLN A 13 -1.94 24.51 -6.82
C GLN A 13 -0.65 23.69 -6.87
N ALA A 14 -0.70 22.44 -7.36
CA ALA A 14 0.46 21.60 -7.63
C ALA A 14 1.33 22.19 -8.74
N ALA A 15 0.70 22.62 -9.84
CA ALA A 15 1.41 23.23 -10.97
C ALA A 15 2.17 24.50 -10.57
N ALA A 16 1.54 25.38 -9.78
CA ALA A 16 2.16 26.61 -9.28
C ALA A 16 3.36 26.36 -8.37
N ARG A 17 3.34 25.31 -7.55
CA ARG A 17 4.45 24.93 -6.67
C ARG A 17 5.61 24.27 -7.42
N ALA A 18 5.30 23.47 -8.44
CA ALA A 18 6.30 22.83 -9.28
C ALA A 18 6.96 23.79 -10.29
N GLY A 19 6.54 25.06 -10.34
CA GLY A 19 7.04 26.04 -11.31
C GLY A 19 6.64 25.71 -12.75
N VAL A 20 5.59 24.90 -12.96
CA VAL A 20 5.15 24.45 -14.28
C VAL A 20 3.90 25.22 -14.69
N LEU A 21 3.91 25.80 -15.89
CA LEU A 21 2.80 26.62 -16.43
C LEU A 21 1.55 25.82 -16.85
N THR A 22 1.57 24.48 -16.71
CA THR A 22 0.51 23.59 -17.22
C THR A 22 -0.23 22.92 -16.07
N PHE A 23 -1.51 23.27 -15.91
CA PHE A 23 -2.48 22.59 -15.06
C PHE A 23 -3.49 21.88 -15.97
N GLY A 24 -3.94 20.67 -15.61
CA GLY A 24 -4.80 19.85 -16.47
C GLY A 24 -4.37 18.39 -16.58
N GLU A 25 -4.84 17.70 -17.62
CA GLU A 25 -4.43 16.32 -17.94
C GLU A 25 -2.98 16.29 -18.43
N THR A 26 -2.14 15.51 -17.75
CA THR A 26 -0.76 15.24 -18.12
C THR A 26 -0.58 13.75 -18.35
N LEU A 27 0.35 13.41 -19.26
CA LEU A 27 0.69 12.04 -19.58
C LEU A 27 1.91 11.62 -18.74
N VAL A 28 1.78 10.57 -17.94
CA VAL A 28 2.88 9.98 -17.16
C VAL A 28 3.26 8.65 -17.78
N GLU A 29 4.50 8.54 -18.27
CA GLU A 29 5.05 7.32 -18.89
C GLU A 29 6.10 6.67 -17.97
N PRO A 30 5.90 5.41 -17.52
CA PRO A 30 6.97 4.67 -16.86
C PRO A 30 8.05 4.26 -17.84
N SER A 31 9.29 4.19 -17.35
CA SER A 31 10.36 3.44 -17.99
C SER A 31 10.10 1.92 -17.97
N GLU A 32 10.82 1.17 -18.81
CA GLU A 32 10.70 -0.29 -18.81
C GLU A 32 11.08 -0.93 -17.47
N GLN A 33 12.04 -0.34 -16.75
CA GLN A 33 12.46 -0.81 -15.42
C GLN A 33 11.40 -0.52 -14.36
N GLU A 34 10.85 0.70 -14.33
CA GLU A 34 9.79 1.08 -13.40
C GLU A 34 8.51 0.25 -13.61
N TRP A 35 8.16 -0.03 -14.87
CA TRP A 35 7.03 -0.90 -15.20
C TRP A 35 7.28 -2.36 -14.78
N ALA A 36 8.51 -2.86 -14.94
CA ALA A 36 8.86 -4.21 -14.53
C ALA A 36 8.87 -4.38 -13.00
N ALA A 37 9.31 -3.34 -12.27
CA ALA A 37 9.33 -3.31 -10.81
C ALA A 37 7.94 -3.18 -10.17
N ALA A 38 6.97 -2.57 -10.88
CA ALA A 38 5.62 -2.44 -10.39
C ALA A 38 4.96 -3.80 -10.09
N SER A 39 4.21 -3.88 -8.99
CA SER A 39 3.48 -5.09 -8.62
C SER A 39 2.47 -5.50 -9.72
N PRO A 40 2.11 -6.79 -9.83
CA PRO A 40 1.11 -7.24 -10.79
C PRO A 40 -0.24 -6.49 -10.65
N ALA A 41 -0.65 -6.17 -9.41
CA ALA A 41 -1.88 -5.44 -9.12
C ALA A 41 -1.82 -3.98 -9.60
N VAL A 42 -0.68 -3.30 -9.40
CA VAL A 42 -0.45 -1.94 -9.90
C VAL A 42 -0.46 -1.93 -11.43
N ARG A 43 0.20 -2.90 -12.08
CA ARG A 43 0.18 -3.03 -13.54
C ARG A 43 -1.23 -3.27 -14.09
N GLU A 44 -2.01 -4.13 -13.44
CA GLU A 44 -3.39 -4.41 -13.83
C GLU A 44 -4.30 -3.18 -13.68
N LEU A 45 -4.17 -2.42 -12.58
CA LEU A 45 -4.95 -1.20 -12.37
C LEU A 45 -4.51 -0.09 -13.34
N ALA A 46 -3.20 0.09 -13.52
CA ALA A 46 -2.64 1.01 -14.51
C ALA A 46 -3.19 0.73 -15.92
N LEU A 47 -3.34 -0.55 -16.30
CA LEU A 47 -3.95 -0.95 -17.58
C LEU A 47 -5.40 -0.48 -17.75
N LYS A 48 -6.14 -0.16 -16.69
CA LYS A 48 -7.48 0.42 -16.79
C LYS A 48 -7.47 1.91 -17.15
N TYR A 49 -6.40 2.60 -16.77
CA TYR A 49 -6.14 3.99 -17.18
C TYR A 49 -5.48 4.07 -18.56
N LEU A 50 -5.04 2.93 -19.09
CA LEU A 50 -4.43 2.79 -20.42
C LEU A 50 -5.49 2.38 -21.45
N GLY A 51 -5.67 3.21 -22.48
CA GLY A 51 -6.56 2.94 -23.60
C GLY A 51 -6.50 4.06 -24.63
N ASP A 52 -6.92 3.77 -25.86
CA ASP A 52 -7.21 4.78 -26.87
C ASP A 52 -8.66 4.61 -27.35
N PRO A 53 -9.59 5.49 -26.93
CA PRO A 53 -9.38 6.59 -25.99
C PRO A 53 -9.14 6.10 -24.55
N PRO A 54 -8.46 6.89 -23.70
CA PRO A 54 -8.24 6.54 -22.29
C PRO A 54 -9.57 6.49 -21.57
N ARG A 55 -9.77 5.44 -20.78
CA ARG A 55 -11.08 5.18 -20.14
C ARG A 55 -11.32 6.05 -18.92
N GLN A 56 -10.25 6.46 -18.22
CA GLN A 56 -10.30 7.25 -16.98
C GLN A 56 -9.05 8.13 -16.83
N VAL A 57 -9.16 9.22 -16.06
CA VAL A 57 -8.05 10.10 -15.67
C VAL A 57 -7.78 9.90 -14.19
N LEU A 58 -6.53 9.61 -13.83
CA LEU A 58 -6.12 9.45 -12.43
C LEU A 58 -6.01 10.83 -11.76
N GLN A 59 -6.76 11.05 -10.68
CA GLN A 59 -6.67 12.27 -9.87
C GLN A 59 -5.48 12.15 -8.92
N LEU A 60 -4.49 13.01 -9.06
CA LEU A 60 -3.38 13.09 -8.10
C LEU A 60 -3.72 14.08 -6.98
N PRO A 61 -3.13 13.91 -5.78
CA PRO A 61 -3.27 14.89 -4.70
C PRO A 61 -2.90 16.31 -5.16
N ALA A 62 -3.55 17.31 -4.57
CA ALA A 62 -3.45 18.70 -5.01
C ALA A 62 -2.05 19.31 -4.88
N ASP A 63 -1.16 18.64 -4.15
CA ASP A 63 0.22 18.97 -3.84
C ASP A 63 1.24 18.00 -4.44
N ALA A 64 0.80 16.95 -5.14
CA ALA A 64 1.69 15.90 -5.63
C ALA A 64 2.22 16.16 -7.06
N SER A 65 3.45 15.72 -7.31
CA SER A 65 4.09 15.80 -8.63
C SER A 65 3.52 14.75 -9.58
N ALA A 66 3.47 15.05 -10.89
CA ALA A 66 3.06 14.10 -11.92
C ALA A 66 4.19 13.13 -12.30
N SER A 67 4.62 12.31 -11.33
CA SER A 67 5.67 11.30 -11.48
C SER A 67 5.08 9.88 -11.47
N TRP A 68 5.83 8.91 -11.98
CA TRP A 68 5.41 7.51 -11.95
C TRP A 68 5.31 6.97 -10.52
N ASP A 69 6.21 7.37 -9.62
CA ASP A 69 6.15 6.97 -8.22
C ASP A 69 4.89 7.50 -7.53
N THR A 70 4.53 8.77 -7.78
CA THR A 70 3.26 9.34 -7.30
C THR A 70 2.06 8.55 -7.84
N VAL A 71 2.13 8.14 -9.11
CA VAL A 71 1.10 7.33 -9.76
C VAL A 71 1.02 5.95 -9.09
N ILE A 72 2.13 5.28 -8.78
CA ILE A 72 2.14 4.01 -8.04
C ILE A 72 1.48 4.19 -6.67
N VAL A 73 1.93 5.17 -5.88
CA VAL A 73 1.41 5.41 -4.53
C VAL A 73 -0.09 5.65 -4.56
N GLU A 74 -0.58 6.45 -5.51
CA GLU A 74 -2.01 6.73 -5.64
C GLU A 74 -2.80 5.52 -6.17
N LEU A 75 -2.24 4.73 -7.10
CA LEU A 75 -2.84 3.48 -7.54
C LEU A 75 -2.92 2.45 -6.40
N GLU A 76 -1.89 2.32 -5.57
CA GLU A 76 -1.89 1.43 -4.40
C GLU A 76 -2.87 1.90 -3.33
N ARG A 77 -2.97 3.21 -3.12
CA ARG A 77 -3.99 3.80 -2.27
C ARG A 77 -5.39 3.50 -2.79
N GLN A 78 -5.62 3.63 -4.11
CA GLN A 78 -6.88 3.25 -4.74
C GLN A 78 -7.15 1.76 -4.64
N ILE A 79 -6.15 0.89 -4.81
CA ILE A 79 -6.32 -0.56 -4.59
C ILE A 79 -6.78 -0.82 -3.16
N LYS A 80 -6.13 -0.21 -2.16
CA LYS A 80 -6.54 -0.36 -0.74
C LYS A 80 -7.94 0.19 -0.49
N ALA A 81 -8.27 1.34 -1.06
CA ALA A 81 -9.59 1.95 -0.94
C ALA A 81 -10.67 1.13 -1.64
N ASP A 82 -10.39 0.61 -2.84
CA ASP A 82 -11.27 -0.27 -3.61
C ASP A 82 -11.45 -1.62 -2.93
N ASP A 83 -10.41 -2.19 -2.32
CA ASP A 83 -10.52 -3.43 -1.54
C ASP A 83 -11.33 -3.21 -0.27
N ALA A 84 -11.11 -2.10 0.45
CA ALA A 84 -11.93 -1.73 1.60
C ALA A 84 -13.40 -1.49 1.19
N ALA A 85 -13.63 -0.76 0.09
CA ALA A 85 -14.95 -0.50 -0.47
C ALA A 85 -15.60 -1.78 -1.01
N ARG A 86 -14.83 -2.72 -1.58
CA ARG A 86 -15.32 -4.03 -2.00
C ARG A 86 -15.70 -4.91 -0.82
N VAL A 87 -14.96 -4.84 0.29
CA VAL A 87 -15.33 -5.53 1.53
C VAL A 87 -16.60 -4.92 2.12
N GLU A 88 -16.71 -3.60 2.15
CA GLU A 88 -17.90 -2.89 2.62
C GLU A 88 -19.12 -3.13 1.71
N GLU A 89 -18.93 -3.06 0.39
CA GLU A 89 -19.97 -3.33 -0.61
C GLU A 89 -20.32 -4.82 -0.63
N ALA A 90 -19.37 -5.73 -0.44
CA ALA A 90 -19.68 -7.15 -0.28
C ALA A 90 -20.48 -7.40 1.01
N ALA A 91 -20.16 -6.71 2.11
CA ALA A 91 -20.94 -6.76 3.33
C ALA A 91 -22.32 -6.13 3.15
N ARG A 92 -22.44 -5.03 2.40
CA ARG A 92 -23.70 -4.37 2.07
C ARG A 92 -24.55 -5.19 1.12
N ILE A 93 -23.96 -5.77 0.07
CA ILE A 93 -24.61 -6.71 -0.86
C ILE A 93 -25.02 -7.95 -0.08
N ALA A 94 -24.19 -8.49 0.81
CA ALA A 94 -24.61 -9.59 1.66
C ALA A 94 -25.81 -9.19 2.53
N ALA A 95 -25.78 -8.02 3.17
CA ALA A 95 -26.90 -7.52 3.97
C ALA A 95 -28.15 -7.22 3.12
N LEU A 96 -27.98 -6.74 1.88
CA LEU A 96 -29.06 -6.45 0.94
C LEU A 96 -29.63 -7.73 0.34
N VAL A 97 -28.80 -8.70 -0.02
CA VAL A 97 -29.20 -10.05 -0.45
C VAL A 97 -29.96 -10.70 0.68
N MET A 98 -29.48 -10.62 1.92
CA MET A 98 -30.22 -11.09 3.09
C MET A 98 -31.57 -10.37 3.21
N LYS A 99 -31.61 -9.03 3.16
CA LYS A 99 -32.87 -8.27 3.19
C LYS A 99 -33.80 -8.54 2.01
N VAL A 100 -33.28 -8.74 0.80
CA VAL A 100 -34.06 -8.99 -0.42
C VAL A 100 -34.52 -10.43 -0.46
N VAL A 101 -33.75 -11.38 0.06
CA VAL A 101 -34.19 -12.75 0.27
C VAL A 101 -35.30 -12.76 1.32
N ASP A 102 -35.10 -12.10 2.46
CA ASP A 102 -36.10 -11.99 3.52
C ASP A 102 -37.38 -11.27 3.00
N ALA A 103 -37.23 -10.16 2.26
CA ALA A 103 -38.34 -9.38 1.73
C ALA A 103 -39.00 -10.00 0.49
N LYS A 104 -38.25 -10.69 -0.40
CA LYS A 104 -38.84 -11.44 -1.52
C LYS A 104 -39.51 -12.69 -1.02
N ASP A 105 -39.01 -13.35 0.02
CA ASP A 105 -39.75 -14.42 0.67
C ASP A 105 -41.08 -13.86 1.20
N GLU A 106 -41.10 -12.75 1.93
CA GLU A 106 -42.36 -12.12 2.38
C GLU A 106 -43.29 -11.64 1.24
N ASP A 107 -42.76 -11.02 0.17
CA ASP A 107 -43.57 -10.48 -0.94
C ASP A 107 -44.01 -11.59 -1.92
N LEU A 108 -43.23 -12.67 -2.10
CA LEU A 108 -43.65 -13.90 -2.79
C LEU A 108 -44.68 -14.67 -1.96
N ILE A 109 -44.57 -14.68 -0.63
CA ILE A 109 -45.61 -15.22 0.26
C ILE A 109 -46.90 -14.40 0.06
N ARG A 110 -46.86 -13.06 0.22
CA ARG A 110 -48.04 -12.20 0.12
C ARG A 110 -48.72 -12.14 -1.25
N ARG A 111 -47.96 -12.00 -2.35
CA ARG A 111 -48.55 -11.91 -3.71
C ARG A 111 -49.09 -13.24 -4.22
N ARG A 112 -48.72 -14.34 -3.58
CA ARG A 112 -49.12 -15.70 -3.97
C ARG A 112 -50.18 -16.30 -3.04
N GLU A 113 -50.40 -15.67 -1.89
CA GLU A 113 -51.55 -15.91 -1.01
C GLU A 113 -52.81 -15.15 -1.43
N GLN A 114 -52.70 -14.22 -2.39
CA GLN A 114 -53.85 -13.47 -2.92
C GLN A 114 -54.00 -13.69 -4.43
N PRO A 115 -55.18 -14.14 -4.91
CA PRO A 115 -55.44 -14.20 -6.34
C PRO A 115 -55.41 -12.77 -6.91
N PRO A 116 -54.77 -12.53 -8.08
CA PRO A 116 -54.91 -11.24 -8.76
C PRO A 116 -56.39 -10.96 -9.01
N ALA A 117 -56.80 -9.70 -8.88
CA ALA A 117 -58.21 -9.31 -8.94
C ALA A 117 -58.88 -9.86 -10.22
N GLY A 118 -59.84 -10.77 -10.05
CA GLY A 118 -60.59 -11.40 -11.14
C GLY A 118 -60.05 -12.75 -11.65
N ALA A 119 -58.96 -13.29 -11.10
CA ALA A 119 -58.43 -14.60 -11.50
C ALA A 119 -59.03 -15.76 -10.69
N SER A 120 -59.56 -16.77 -11.38
CA SER A 120 -60.15 -17.98 -10.78
C SER A 120 -59.20 -19.19 -10.76
N VAL A 121 -58.11 -19.15 -11.53
CA VAL A 121 -57.14 -20.24 -11.72
C VAL A 121 -55.69 -19.73 -11.72
N ALA A 122 -54.76 -20.61 -11.33
CA ALA A 122 -53.32 -20.43 -11.33
C ALA A 122 -52.65 -21.55 -12.15
N THR A 123 -51.54 -21.27 -12.82
CA THR A 123 -50.81 -22.30 -13.58
C THR A 123 -49.85 -23.07 -12.65
N HIS A 124 -50.04 -24.38 -12.56
CA HIS A 124 -49.18 -25.32 -11.84
C HIS A 124 -47.88 -25.60 -12.64
N PHE A 125 -46.86 -26.21 -12.02
CA PHE A 125 -45.52 -26.33 -12.62
C PHE A 125 -45.45 -27.31 -13.80
N ASP A 126 -46.42 -28.21 -13.91
CA ASP A 126 -46.66 -29.12 -15.02
C ASP A 126 -47.43 -28.45 -16.17
N GLY A 127 -47.72 -27.15 -16.05
CA GLY A 127 -48.46 -26.37 -17.04
C GLY A 127 -49.99 -26.46 -16.90
N VAL A 128 -50.51 -27.17 -15.90
CA VAL A 128 -51.96 -27.36 -15.69
C VAL A 128 -52.56 -26.17 -14.94
N GLU A 129 -53.68 -25.64 -15.42
CA GLU A 129 -54.44 -24.62 -14.71
C GLU A 129 -55.25 -25.24 -13.56
N ILE A 130 -55.00 -24.79 -12.33
CA ILE A 130 -55.68 -25.26 -11.12
C ILE A 130 -56.32 -24.09 -10.36
N PRO A 131 -57.46 -24.30 -9.67
CA PRO A 131 -58.08 -23.24 -8.88
C PRO A 131 -57.14 -22.68 -7.80
N TRP A 132 -57.27 -21.40 -7.47
CA TRP A 132 -56.47 -20.77 -6.40
C TRP A 132 -56.70 -21.39 -5.01
N SER A 133 -57.82 -22.09 -4.82
CA SER A 133 -58.13 -22.86 -3.59
C SER A 133 -57.47 -24.25 -3.55
N ASP A 134 -56.71 -24.64 -4.58
CA ASP A 134 -56.11 -25.97 -4.67
C ASP A 134 -54.94 -26.15 -3.67
N PRO A 135 -54.97 -27.17 -2.79
CA PRO A 135 -53.93 -27.44 -1.79
C PRO A 135 -52.52 -27.68 -2.37
N ARG A 136 -52.41 -27.99 -3.67
CA ARG A 136 -51.12 -28.18 -4.34
C ARG A 136 -50.33 -26.88 -4.45
N LEU A 137 -51.01 -25.73 -4.50
CA LEU A 137 -50.38 -24.41 -4.55
C LEU A 137 -49.68 -24.06 -3.22
N THR A 138 -50.32 -24.38 -2.08
CA THR A 138 -49.75 -24.19 -0.74
C THR A 138 -48.60 -25.18 -0.45
N ALA A 139 -48.71 -26.44 -0.88
CA ALA A 139 -47.62 -27.43 -0.75
C ALA A 139 -46.37 -27.04 -1.55
N ARG A 140 -46.55 -26.54 -2.78
CA ARG A 140 -45.46 -26.00 -3.61
C ARG A 140 -44.78 -24.80 -2.96
N HIS A 141 -45.57 -23.93 -2.34
CA HIS A 141 -45.04 -22.75 -1.69
C HIS A 141 -44.19 -23.10 -0.47
N ALA A 142 -44.70 -23.98 0.40
CA ALA A 142 -43.95 -24.50 1.54
C ALA A 142 -42.60 -25.11 1.11
N HIS A 143 -42.59 -25.89 0.02
CA HIS A 143 -41.36 -26.46 -0.52
C HIS A 143 -40.35 -25.42 -1.02
N LEU A 144 -40.80 -24.36 -1.70
CA LEU A 144 -39.92 -23.29 -2.18
C LEU A 144 -39.36 -22.45 -1.02
N THR A 145 -40.17 -22.17 0.00
CA THR A 145 -39.72 -21.48 1.21
C THR A 145 -38.70 -22.32 1.98
N GLU A 146 -38.90 -23.65 2.04
CA GLU A 146 -37.93 -24.57 2.64
C GLU A 146 -36.61 -24.61 1.85
N LEU A 147 -36.67 -24.62 0.51
CA LEU A 147 -35.50 -24.53 -0.36
C LEU A 147 -34.75 -23.20 -0.20
N ALA A 148 -35.47 -22.07 -0.15
CA ALA A 148 -34.89 -20.75 0.08
C ALA A 148 -34.21 -20.68 1.46
N ALA A 149 -34.87 -21.17 2.51
CA ALA A 149 -34.30 -21.26 3.85
C ALA A 149 -33.08 -22.19 3.91
N ALA A 150 -33.07 -23.30 3.16
CA ALA A 150 -31.92 -24.19 3.05
C ALA A 150 -30.74 -23.50 2.33
N HIS A 151 -31.00 -22.81 1.22
CA HIS A 151 -29.98 -22.09 0.47
C HIS A 151 -29.39 -20.92 1.27
N THR A 152 -30.21 -20.17 1.99
CA THR A 152 -29.77 -19.08 2.87
C THR A 152 -28.91 -19.61 4.02
N ARG A 153 -29.27 -20.75 4.63
CA ARG A 153 -28.43 -21.41 5.64
C ARG A 153 -27.08 -21.83 5.08
N ALA A 154 -27.06 -22.42 3.89
CA ALA A 154 -25.81 -22.82 3.22
C ALA A 154 -24.92 -21.61 2.89
N LEU A 155 -25.50 -20.51 2.40
CA LEU A 155 -24.78 -19.28 2.10
C LEU A 155 -24.18 -18.66 3.38
N ARG A 156 -24.96 -18.59 4.47
CA ARG A 156 -24.48 -18.09 5.77
C ARG A 156 -23.30 -18.92 6.27
N ALA A 157 -23.41 -20.25 6.24
CA ALA A 157 -22.32 -21.14 6.65
C ALA A 157 -21.04 -20.91 5.83
N ALA A 158 -21.14 -20.75 4.51
CA ALA A 158 -20.00 -20.50 3.64
C ALA A 158 -19.33 -19.12 3.90
N VAL A 159 -20.13 -18.10 4.23
CA VAL A 159 -19.61 -16.78 4.61
C VAL A 159 -18.93 -16.84 5.97
N GLU A 160 -19.53 -17.50 6.96
CA GLU A 160 -18.95 -17.69 8.28
C GLU A 160 -17.61 -18.43 8.21
N GLU A 161 -17.51 -19.48 7.39
CA GLU A 161 -16.26 -20.22 7.15
C GLU A 161 -15.17 -19.31 6.56
N ARG A 162 -15.50 -18.49 5.55
CA ARG A 162 -14.54 -17.56 4.94
C ARG A 162 -14.07 -16.49 5.92
N VAL A 163 -14.97 -15.92 6.70
CA VAL A 163 -14.62 -14.93 7.73
C VAL A 163 -13.73 -15.56 8.80
N ALA A 164 -14.02 -16.79 9.21
CA ALA A 164 -13.19 -17.53 10.15
C ALA A 164 -11.78 -17.79 9.58
N ALA A 165 -11.67 -18.17 8.30
CA ALA A 165 -10.38 -18.38 7.64
C ALA A 165 -9.54 -17.10 7.55
N ILE A 166 -10.16 -15.95 7.24
CA ILE A 166 -9.48 -14.64 7.21
C ILE A 166 -8.94 -14.30 8.60
N LYS A 167 -9.79 -14.40 9.64
CA LYS A 167 -9.38 -14.11 11.02
C LYS A 167 -8.27 -15.04 11.50
N ALA A 168 -8.31 -16.32 11.11
CA ALA A 168 -7.26 -17.27 11.45
C ALA A 168 -5.92 -16.88 10.82
N LYS A 169 -5.93 -16.48 9.55
CA LYS A 169 -4.74 -16.00 8.85
C LYS A 169 -4.18 -14.72 9.47
N GLU A 170 -5.04 -13.74 9.78
CA GLU A 170 -4.62 -12.51 10.45
C GLU A 170 -3.99 -12.78 11.84
N ALA A 171 -4.54 -13.73 12.59
CA ALA A 171 -3.99 -14.13 13.87
C ALA A 171 -2.62 -14.84 13.73
N GLU A 172 -2.45 -15.66 12.69
CA GLU A 172 -1.18 -16.30 12.36
C GLU A 172 -0.12 -15.28 11.93
N ASP A 173 -0.45 -14.38 11.01
CA ASP A 173 0.43 -13.31 10.53
C ASP A 173 0.87 -12.39 11.69
N LYS A 174 -0.06 -12.06 12.59
CA LYS A 174 0.25 -11.30 13.81
C LYS A 174 1.24 -12.03 14.71
N ARG A 175 1.00 -13.32 14.99
CA ARG A 175 1.92 -14.14 15.81
C ARG A 175 3.31 -14.23 15.20
N ARG A 176 3.38 -14.46 13.89
CA ARG A 176 4.64 -14.50 13.15
C ARG A 176 5.39 -13.18 13.20
N LYS A 177 4.68 -12.04 13.10
CA LYS A 177 5.28 -10.72 13.24
C LYS A 177 5.86 -10.51 14.64
N GLU A 178 5.10 -10.86 15.69
CA GLU A 178 5.58 -10.76 17.08
C GLU A 178 6.81 -11.63 17.36
N GLU A 179 6.85 -12.84 16.78
CA GLU A 179 8.01 -13.73 16.85
C GLU A 179 9.23 -13.13 16.14
N LEU A 180 9.08 -12.66 14.90
CA LEU A 180 10.16 -12.00 14.16
C LEU A 180 10.67 -10.72 14.84
N THR A 181 9.77 -9.91 15.42
CA THR A 181 10.15 -8.74 16.21
C THR A 181 10.99 -9.15 17.42
N ARG A 182 10.64 -10.23 18.12
CA ARG A 182 11.42 -10.74 19.25
C ARG A 182 12.79 -11.25 18.80
N GLU A 183 12.84 -12.06 17.75
CA GLU A 183 14.09 -12.56 17.18
C GLU A 183 15.02 -11.43 16.74
N CYS A 184 14.46 -10.39 16.10
CA CYS A 184 15.19 -9.19 15.70
C CYS A 184 15.74 -8.43 16.91
N SER A 185 14.92 -8.19 17.95
CA SER A 185 15.36 -7.54 19.19
C SER A 185 16.48 -8.30 19.90
N ASP A 186 16.40 -9.64 19.93
CA ASP A 186 17.46 -10.48 20.50
C ASP A 186 18.75 -10.43 19.67
N ALA A 187 18.63 -10.41 18.33
CA ALA A 187 19.77 -10.25 17.43
C ALA A 187 20.44 -8.88 17.57
N LEU A 188 19.66 -7.80 17.71
CA LEU A 188 20.17 -6.45 17.98
C LEU A 188 20.89 -6.38 19.33
N ARG A 189 20.35 -7.02 20.36
CA ARG A 189 20.99 -7.12 21.67
C ARG A 189 22.31 -7.88 21.59
N ALA A 190 22.35 -9.01 20.90
CA ALA A 190 23.58 -9.79 20.70
C ALA A 190 24.64 -8.96 19.96
N TYR A 191 24.24 -8.27 18.89
CA TYR A 191 25.12 -7.39 18.15
C TYR A 191 25.67 -6.24 19.02
N ALA A 192 24.83 -5.62 19.86
CA ALA A 192 25.27 -4.58 20.79
C ALA A 192 26.35 -5.08 21.76
N ILE A 193 26.21 -6.31 22.25
CA ILE A 193 27.17 -6.94 23.18
C ILE A 193 28.50 -7.22 22.51
N GLU A 194 28.49 -7.65 21.24
CA GLU A 194 29.68 -8.10 20.53
C GLU A 194 30.43 -6.96 19.81
N HIS A 195 29.69 -5.96 19.31
CA HIS A 195 30.24 -4.98 18.38
C HIS A 195 30.12 -3.52 18.84
N VAL A 196 29.39 -3.22 19.91
CA VAL A 196 29.14 -1.83 20.35
C VAL A 196 29.45 -1.64 21.84
N ASP A 197 30.72 -1.39 22.16
CA ASP A 197 31.25 -1.34 23.53
C ASP A 197 30.41 -0.48 24.50
N HIS A 198 29.98 0.70 24.06
CA HIS A 198 29.21 1.63 24.90
C HIS A 198 27.76 1.19 25.14
N LEU A 199 27.20 0.29 24.32
CA LEU A 199 25.87 -0.30 24.50
C LEU A 199 25.92 -1.67 25.18
N ALA A 200 27.07 -2.35 25.16
CA ALA A 200 27.22 -3.73 25.63
C ALA A 200 26.75 -3.93 27.09
N ARG A 201 26.98 -2.95 27.98
CA ARG A 201 26.49 -3.02 29.36
C ARG A 201 24.97 -2.97 29.43
N ALA A 202 24.35 -1.97 28.81
CA ALA A 202 22.90 -1.82 28.80
C ALA A 202 22.20 -3.04 28.18
N ALA A 203 22.79 -3.60 27.12
CA ALA A 203 22.33 -4.82 26.47
C ALA A 203 22.36 -6.03 27.42
N LYS A 204 23.45 -6.23 28.18
CA LYS A 204 23.58 -7.30 29.20
C LYS A 204 22.61 -7.14 30.36
N ASP A 205 22.35 -5.90 30.76
CA ASP A 205 21.42 -5.56 31.85
C ASP A 205 19.94 -5.67 31.41
N GLY A 206 19.68 -6.02 30.14
CA GLY A 206 18.34 -6.28 29.63
C GLY A 206 17.57 -5.05 29.17
N TYR A 207 18.22 -3.89 29.03
CA TYR A 207 17.59 -2.71 28.47
C TYR A 207 17.24 -2.89 26.98
N GLU A 208 16.29 -2.10 26.51
CA GLU A 208 15.95 -1.99 25.09
C GLU A 208 16.98 -1.10 24.39
N VAL A 209 17.85 -1.73 23.59
CA VAL A 209 18.97 -1.07 22.91
C VAL A 209 18.81 -1.05 21.39
N GLY A 210 17.70 -1.57 20.86
CA GLY A 210 17.50 -1.76 19.42
C GLY A 210 17.67 -0.47 18.62
N ALA A 211 16.98 0.60 19.02
CA ALA A 211 17.08 1.89 18.35
C ALA A 211 18.51 2.44 18.37
N ALA A 212 19.20 2.37 19.51
CA ALA A 212 20.58 2.84 19.64
C ALA A 212 21.57 2.03 18.78
N VAL A 213 21.33 0.73 18.57
CA VAL A 213 22.13 -0.08 17.64
C VAL A 213 21.92 0.37 16.21
N ILE A 214 20.67 0.63 15.81
CA ILE A 214 20.35 1.13 14.47
C ILE A 214 20.93 2.54 14.26
N ASP A 215 20.84 3.42 15.26
CA ASP A 215 21.43 4.76 15.21
C ASP A 215 22.97 4.67 15.10
N HIS A 216 23.62 3.75 15.84
CA HIS A 216 25.05 3.50 15.71
C HIS A 216 25.45 3.01 14.30
N LEU A 217 24.65 2.13 13.68
CA LEU A 217 24.88 1.72 12.29
C LEU A 217 24.72 2.90 11.33
N ALA A 218 23.70 3.74 11.54
CA ALA A 218 23.45 4.93 10.73
C ALA A 218 24.60 5.94 10.85
N GLU A 219 25.12 6.17 12.06
CA GLU A 219 26.30 7.01 12.30
C GLU A 219 27.52 6.50 11.55
N ARG A 220 27.82 5.19 11.65
CA ARG A 220 28.95 4.58 10.93
C ARG A 220 28.87 4.71 9.42
N ILE A 221 27.66 4.63 8.86
CA ILE A 221 27.44 4.88 7.42
C ILE A 221 27.58 6.38 7.14
N GLY A 222 27.05 7.25 8.01
CA GLY A 222 27.14 8.69 7.90
C GLY A 222 28.57 9.24 7.92
N GLU A 223 29.51 8.55 8.57
CA GLU A 223 30.95 8.89 8.56
C GLU A 223 31.58 8.89 7.15
N LEU A 224 30.92 8.27 6.16
CA LEU A 224 31.39 8.27 4.77
C LEU A 224 31.35 9.67 4.13
N ALA A 225 30.46 10.54 4.59
CA ALA A 225 30.29 11.88 4.04
C ALA A 225 30.13 12.92 5.15
N ASN A 226 30.87 14.03 5.04
CA ASN A 226 30.73 15.14 5.97
C ASN A 226 29.37 15.82 5.79
N GLY A 227 28.66 16.02 6.91
CA GLY A 227 27.33 16.63 6.90
C GLY A 227 26.20 15.64 6.58
N SER A 228 26.45 14.33 6.71
CA SER A 228 25.39 13.32 6.59
C SER A 228 24.24 13.59 7.57
N LEU A 229 23.02 13.37 7.10
CA LEU A 229 21.81 13.51 7.90
C LEU A 229 21.15 12.14 8.08
N VAL A 230 20.74 11.83 9.31
CA VAL A 230 19.97 10.61 9.60
C VAL A 230 18.52 11.00 9.84
N LEU A 231 17.63 10.48 8.99
CA LEU A 231 16.20 10.65 9.10
C LEU A 231 15.56 9.37 9.63
N ILE A 232 14.54 9.53 10.48
CA ILE A 232 13.78 8.42 11.06
C ILE A 232 12.46 8.32 10.31
N ASP A 233 12.11 7.13 9.81
CA ASP A 233 10.80 6.91 9.19
C ASP A 233 9.68 7.22 10.19
N ASP A 234 8.56 7.74 9.69
CA ASP A 234 7.46 8.36 10.47
C ASP A 234 7.81 9.63 11.28
N SER A 235 9.05 10.15 11.22
CA SER A 235 9.37 11.42 11.86
C SER A 235 8.91 12.63 11.03
N LYS A 236 8.65 13.75 11.70
CA LYS A 236 8.34 15.02 11.02
C LYS A 236 9.48 15.45 10.08
N ALA A 237 10.74 15.26 10.49
CA ALA A 237 11.89 15.61 9.66
C ALA A 237 11.93 14.79 8.36
N TYR A 238 11.55 13.51 8.42
CA TYR A 238 11.42 12.66 7.25
C TYR A 238 10.22 13.07 6.38
N ALA A 239 9.06 13.32 6.98
CA ALA A 239 7.85 13.73 6.25
C ALA A 239 7.98 15.11 5.56
N ASP A 240 8.71 16.04 6.16
CA ASP A 240 8.92 17.39 5.61
C ASP A 240 10.09 17.44 4.60
N ALA A 241 10.96 16.43 4.61
CA ALA A 241 12.08 16.35 3.68
C ALA A 241 11.59 16.14 2.25
N GLN A 242 12.33 16.71 1.30
CA GLN A 242 12.02 16.59 -0.11
C GLN A 242 13.18 15.94 -0.84
N TRP A 243 12.87 14.93 -1.64
CA TRP A 243 13.82 14.24 -2.47
C TRP A 243 13.26 14.03 -3.87
N GLU A 244 14.09 14.26 -4.88
CA GLU A 244 13.77 14.06 -6.28
C GLU A 244 14.87 13.21 -6.93
N GLU A 245 14.51 12.18 -7.69
CA GLU A 245 15.51 11.37 -8.37
C GLU A 245 16.34 12.18 -9.37
N ARG A 246 17.68 12.03 -9.29
CA ARG A 246 18.60 12.64 -10.26
C ARG A 246 18.71 11.76 -11.50
N LYS A 247 18.09 12.20 -12.60
CA LYS A 247 18.21 11.51 -13.91
C LYS A 247 19.59 11.63 -14.57
N ALA A 248 20.34 12.68 -14.23
CA ALA A 248 21.70 12.91 -14.72
C ALA A 248 22.59 13.33 -13.54
N PRO A 249 23.09 12.36 -12.76
CA PRO A 249 24.05 12.62 -11.68
C PRO A 249 25.43 13.00 -12.24
N HIS A 250 26.16 13.84 -11.52
CA HIS A 250 27.59 14.09 -11.80
C HIS A 250 28.45 12.89 -11.38
N SER A 251 29.66 12.81 -11.92
CA SER A 251 30.63 11.73 -11.62
C SER A 251 30.91 11.56 -10.13
N ASP A 252 30.94 12.67 -9.38
CA ASP A 252 31.21 12.65 -7.94
C ASP A 252 30.09 11.97 -7.15
N ALA A 253 28.85 12.04 -7.64
CA ALA A 253 27.72 11.36 -7.00
C ALA A 253 27.82 9.84 -7.15
N PHE A 254 28.29 9.34 -8.30
CA PHE A 254 28.57 7.93 -8.49
C PHE A 254 29.72 7.45 -7.62
N ARG A 255 30.75 8.28 -7.41
CA ARG A 255 31.84 7.96 -6.48
C ARG A 255 31.31 7.73 -5.05
N VAL A 256 30.47 8.64 -4.53
CA VAL A 256 29.87 8.48 -3.20
C VAL A 256 28.96 7.24 -3.15
N TYR A 257 28.20 6.98 -4.21
CA TYR A 257 27.34 5.80 -4.32
C TYR A 257 28.15 4.49 -4.25
N ASP A 258 29.23 4.39 -5.02
CA ASP A 258 30.10 3.23 -5.04
C ASP A 258 30.82 3.03 -3.70
N GLU A 259 31.30 4.12 -3.09
CA GLU A 259 31.92 4.10 -1.75
C GLU A 259 30.92 3.61 -0.68
N ALA A 260 29.68 4.09 -0.70
CA ALA A 260 28.63 3.63 0.20
C ALA A 260 28.31 2.14 -0.01
N HIS A 261 28.20 1.70 -1.26
CA HIS A 261 27.88 0.32 -1.59
C HIS A 261 29.00 -0.65 -1.17
N ASP A 262 30.27 -0.27 -1.36
CA ASP A 262 31.42 -1.05 -0.91
C ASP A 262 31.55 -1.09 0.62
N PHE A 263 31.16 -0.02 1.31
CA PHE A 263 31.12 0.01 2.77
C PHE A 263 30.00 -0.88 3.32
N VAL A 264 28.77 -0.74 2.82
CA VAL A 264 27.60 -1.53 3.25
C VAL A 264 27.85 -3.03 3.06
N LYS A 265 28.50 -3.44 1.96
CA LYS A 265 28.90 -4.84 1.73
C LYS A 265 29.84 -5.43 2.78
N LYS A 266 30.67 -4.59 3.41
CA LYS A 266 31.66 -4.99 4.43
C LYS A 266 31.15 -4.77 5.84
N LEU A 267 30.06 -4.03 6.00
CA LEU A 267 29.48 -3.72 7.29
C LEU A 267 28.93 -4.99 7.93
N ALA A 268 29.30 -5.26 9.18
CA ALA A 268 28.65 -6.29 9.96
C ALA A 268 27.24 -5.80 10.32
N VAL A 269 26.22 -6.51 9.87
CA VAL A 269 24.81 -6.15 10.08
C VAL A 269 24.14 -7.23 10.93
N PRO A 270 23.35 -6.86 11.96
CA PRO A 270 22.58 -7.81 12.75
C PRO A 270 21.61 -8.64 11.88
N ARG A 271 21.30 -9.85 12.33
CA ARG A 271 20.26 -10.67 11.68
C ARG A 271 18.92 -9.91 11.71
N HIS A 272 18.16 -9.97 10.63
CA HIS A 272 16.87 -9.27 10.44
C HIS A 272 16.94 -7.76 10.24
N VAL A 273 18.14 -7.17 10.18
CA VAL A 273 18.34 -5.79 9.72
C VAL A 273 18.77 -5.84 8.26
N HIS A 274 18.14 -5.04 7.42
CA HIS A 274 18.51 -4.88 6.02
C HIS A 274 19.12 -3.50 5.80
N VAL A 275 20.21 -3.42 5.05
CA VAL A 275 20.84 -2.15 4.68
C VAL A 275 20.97 -2.10 3.17
N GLU A 276 20.37 -1.10 2.55
CA GLU A 276 20.34 -0.93 1.10
C GLU A 276 20.85 0.47 0.70
N VAL A 277 21.74 0.53 -0.29
CA VAL A 277 22.13 1.79 -0.91
C VAL A 277 21.13 2.11 -2.02
N GLY A 278 20.31 3.12 -1.77
CA GLY A 278 19.28 3.59 -2.65
C GLY A 278 19.78 4.57 -3.71
N ARG A 279 18.84 5.26 -4.36
CA ARG A 279 19.14 6.09 -5.54
C ARG A 279 19.90 7.37 -5.20
N ILE A 280 20.53 7.94 -6.21
CA ILE A 280 21.08 9.30 -6.16
C ILE A 280 19.92 10.29 -6.35
N VAL A 281 19.79 11.22 -5.43
CA VAL A 281 18.68 12.17 -5.38
C VAL A 281 19.18 13.61 -5.29
N ARG A 282 18.32 14.56 -5.67
CA ARG A 282 18.37 15.92 -5.12
C ARG A 282 17.64 15.87 -3.79
N PHE A 283 18.27 16.36 -2.74
CA PHE A 283 17.71 16.37 -1.40
C PHE A 283 17.60 17.81 -0.89
N ARG A 284 16.53 18.08 -0.15
CA ARG A 284 16.33 19.31 0.61
C ARG A 284 15.74 18.98 1.97
N SER A 285 16.42 19.42 3.03
CA SER A 285 15.89 19.34 4.39
C SER A 285 14.90 20.48 4.66
N ASN A 286 14.04 20.35 5.68
CA ASN A 286 13.08 21.41 6.02
C ASN A 286 13.76 22.72 6.43
N ASP A 287 14.93 22.64 7.07
CA ASP A 287 15.67 23.80 7.57
C ASP A 287 16.57 24.44 6.50
N ASP A 288 16.71 23.80 5.33
CA ASP A 288 17.56 24.27 4.25
C ASP A 288 16.72 24.70 3.03
N LEU A 289 17.01 25.90 2.53
CA LEU A 289 16.40 26.40 1.30
C LEU A 289 17.04 25.80 0.04
N ARG A 290 18.22 25.19 0.18
CA ARG A 290 19.05 24.71 -0.93
C ARG A 290 18.81 23.22 -1.21
N TRP A 291 18.84 22.90 -2.50
CA TRP A 291 18.88 21.51 -2.96
C TRP A 291 20.33 21.07 -3.07
N SER A 292 20.68 19.94 -2.45
CA SER A 292 21.96 19.29 -2.61
C SER A 292 21.80 17.97 -3.37
N THR A 293 22.88 17.45 -3.96
CA THR A 293 22.87 16.07 -4.48
C THR A 293 23.32 15.14 -3.37
N ALA A 294 22.59 14.04 -3.16
CA ALA A 294 22.88 13.08 -2.11
C ALA A 294 22.62 11.63 -2.57
N VAL A 295 23.25 10.69 -1.87
CA VAL A 295 22.96 9.26 -1.97
C VAL A 295 22.17 8.85 -0.74
N LEU A 296 21.06 8.13 -0.94
CA LEU A 296 20.28 7.60 0.18
C LEU A 296 20.76 6.21 0.56
N VAL A 297 20.86 5.93 1.85
CA VAL A 297 21.07 4.58 2.38
C VAL A 297 19.96 4.27 3.38
N TYR A 298 19.28 3.17 3.18
CA TYR A 298 18.16 2.72 4.00
C TYR A 298 18.64 1.65 4.99
N ILE A 299 18.24 1.77 6.25
CA ILE A 299 18.36 0.71 7.25
C ILE A 299 16.95 0.32 7.68
N GLU A 300 16.52 -0.86 7.26
CA GLU A 300 15.20 -1.41 7.57
C GLU A 300 15.26 -2.38 8.75
N CYS A 301 14.31 -2.24 9.67
CA CYS A 301 14.25 -3.05 10.87
C CYS A 301 12.80 -3.33 11.30
N ILE A 302 12.42 -4.59 11.47
CA ILE A 302 11.05 -4.93 11.91
C ILE A 302 10.77 -4.54 13.37
N ALA A 303 11.81 -4.34 14.19
CA ALA A 303 11.69 -4.05 15.62
C ALA A 303 11.67 -2.56 15.96
N THR A 304 12.18 -1.70 15.07
CA THR A 304 12.32 -0.26 15.30
C THR A 304 12.04 0.51 14.02
N PRO A 305 11.58 1.76 14.06
CA PRO A 305 11.39 2.55 12.83
C PRO A 305 12.66 2.58 11.99
N ASP A 306 12.49 2.64 10.67
CA ASP A 306 13.60 2.61 9.72
C ASP A 306 14.45 3.88 9.81
N ARG A 307 15.67 3.82 9.27
CA ARG A 307 16.54 4.98 9.11
C ARG A 307 16.85 5.21 7.65
N VAL A 308 16.87 6.48 7.27
CA VAL A 308 17.35 6.93 5.96
C VAL A 308 18.52 7.86 6.19
N ILE A 309 19.71 7.42 5.78
CA ILE A 309 20.93 8.19 5.83
C ILE A 309 21.08 8.91 4.51
N VAL A 310 21.18 10.24 4.58
CA VAL A 310 21.42 11.12 3.43
C VAL A 310 22.90 11.43 3.41
N LEU A 311 23.62 10.87 2.43
CA LEU A 311 25.04 11.10 2.22
C LEU A 311 25.23 12.21 1.18
N PRO A 312 25.57 13.45 1.58
CA PRO A 312 25.72 14.55 0.64
C PRO A 312 26.97 14.36 -0.24
N VAL A 313 26.86 14.70 -1.52
CA VAL A 313 27.99 14.68 -2.47
C VAL A 313 28.89 15.90 -2.30
N GLU A 314 28.30 17.02 -1.88
CA GLU A 314 28.97 18.29 -1.60
C GLU A 314 28.69 18.69 -0.13
N PRO A 315 29.68 19.20 0.62
CA PRO A 315 29.42 19.66 1.98
C PRO A 315 28.35 20.77 1.98
N LEU A 316 27.32 20.62 2.82
CA LEU A 316 26.20 21.57 2.92
C LEU A 316 26.64 23.03 3.25
N ASP A 317 27.86 23.20 3.75
CA ASP A 317 28.43 24.50 4.18
C ASP A 317 29.25 25.25 3.10
N GLN A 318 29.39 24.76 1.87
CA GLN A 318 30.15 25.51 0.86
C GLN A 318 29.29 26.56 0.12
N PRO A 319 29.73 27.84 0.05
CA PRO A 319 29.12 28.82 -0.83
C PRO A 319 29.31 28.38 -2.29
N GLU A 320 28.26 28.50 -3.10
CA GLU A 320 28.24 28.11 -4.52
C GLU A 320 29.52 28.57 -5.23
N ARG A 321 30.20 27.63 -5.86
CA ARG A 321 30.96 27.95 -7.07
C ARG A 321 29.93 27.97 -8.19
N ASP A 322 29.59 29.18 -8.65
CA ASP A 322 28.86 29.38 -9.89
C ASP A 322 29.55 28.60 -11.01
N PHE A 323 28.98 27.46 -11.40
CA PHE A 323 29.27 26.81 -12.67
C PHE A 323 27.99 26.91 -13.49
N GLY A 324 27.97 27.94 -14.34
CA GLY A 324 26.91 28.17 -15.33
C GLY A 324 26.89 27.14 -16.46
#